data_AF-A0A7X9P8P1-F1
#
_entry.id   AF-A0A7X9P8P1-F1
#
_cell.length_a   1.000
_cell.length_b   1.000
_cell.length_c   1.000
_cell.angle_alpha   90.00
_cell.angle_beta   90.00
_cell.angle_gamma   90.00
#
_symmetry.space_group_name_H-M   'P 1'
#
loop_
_entity.id
_entity.type
_entity.pdbx_description
1 polymer ?
#
loop_
_entity_poly.entity_id
_entity_poly.type
_entity_poly.pdbx_seq_one_letter_code
_entity_poly.pdbx_strand_id
1 'polypeptide(L)'
;AAANIGRLQWISDAGPVDPLARVSFDYHADGSVATETRHQLGRDYVIGYEYDGLGEVSAVTYPSGLVVRFERDPAAPNRVLRIVAAEGGDTVLADPLRYTTAGRLAGFVAGNGVEYGIDRTPAVHGAFIERVWAATSPWVSPPDLLDLSYAPDPLGRIDFVADGVDPDRSVDYDYDPRGRLTSAVSDAWNLSWTYDVAGNRLSETRDGATTNYNLAPGTNRLTSVTDAATGGTVHFLEYDEFGSATRLDGLCLELDAADRLVRLRAAGAAGCDATANIVEEYEYDERSRRTVRRACGGESATACSPTLSCTVFVHDRQDRILAEHDCDTGAVLAEYVYLEGHRLLAARRAGSWYWYLGDHLGVPRKVVDEAGAVVWDGIWEPFGVVNETVSSVPQPFRLPGQYETRHPFFAAGQHLYDNHHRWYLPALGRYTQVDPARCASAPGSGTYAYAEDDPVARVDWTGQAVHVIDIPGTPAVCGPGIQECIRKLQAIAAYPSPPPSQRPNADPSRCPDDDCYRKGIEWLRDALWSPDVVPLACWP
;
A
#
# COMPACT_ATOMS: atom_id res chain seq x y z
N ALA A 1 11.90 32.68 11.56
CA ALA A 1 11.22 33.73 10.76
C ALA A 1 11.66 33.72 9.29
N ALA A 2 12.95 33.85 8.95
CA ALA A 2 13.40 33.84 7.56
C ALA A 2 13.20 32.50 6.83
N ALA A 3 13.32 31.37 7.54
CA ALA A 3 13.14 30.02 6.97
C ALA A 3 11.71 29.73 6.45
N ASN A 4 10.70 30.43 6.96
CA ASN A 4 9.28 30.16 6.66
C ASN A 4 8.69 31.14 5.62
N ILE A 5 9.48 32.06 5.05
CA ILE A 5 8.97 33.06 4.10
C ILE A 5 8.69 32.38 2.75
N GLY A 6 7.44 32.49 2.28
CA GLY A 6 7.00 31.97 0.98
C GLY A 6 6.74 30.45 0.95
N ARG A 7 6.73 29.79 2.11
CA ARG A 7 6.45 28.35 2.23
C ARG A 7 5.07 28.09 2.81
N LEU A 8 4.49 26.93 2.50
CA LEU A 8 3.20 26.50 3.05
C LEU A 8 3.34 26.33 4.56
N GLN A 9 2.63 27.12 5.36
CA GLN A 9 2.73 27.05 6.81
C GLN A 9 1.72 26.10 7.42
N TRP A 10 0.54 26.00 6.82
CA TRP A 10 -0.50 25.07 7.22
C TRP A 10 -1.50 24.85 6.08
N ILE A 11 -2.17 23.72 6.12
CA ILE A 11 -3.32 23.38 5.28
C ILE A 11 -4.37 22.69 6.15
N SER A 12 -5.64 22.92 5.81
CA SER A 12 -6.78 22.28 6.47
C SER A 12 -7.65 21.64 5.40
N ASP A 13 -7.91 20.35 5.56
CA ASP A 13 -8.97 19.62 4.87
C ASP A 13 -9.76 18.91 5.97
N ALA A 14 -10.74 19.62 6.52
CA ALA A 14 -11.43 19.20 7.72
C ALA A 14 -12.65 18.35 7.34
N GLY A 15 -12.72 17.14 7.87
CA GLY A 15 -13.81 16.22 7.61
C GLY A 15 -15.00 16.40 8.56
N PRO A 16 -16.01 15.52 8.47
CA PRO A 16 -17.18 15.57 9.34
C PRO A 16 -16.88 15.22 10.80
N VAL A 17 -15.72 14.60 11.09
CA VAL A 17 -15.34 14.13 12.43
C VAL A 17 -14.61 15.21 13.23
N ASP A 18 -13.68 15.95 12.63
CA ASP A 18 -13.01 17.11 13.22
C ASP A 18 -12.96 18.33 12.27
N PRO A 19 -13.87 19.32 12.43
CA PRO A 19 -13.88 20.51 11.60
C PRO A 19 -12.68 21.45 11.81
N LEU A 20 -11.82 21.17 12.81
CA LEU A 20 -10.61 21.95 13.11
C LEU A 20 -9.32 21.24 12.69
N ALA A 21 -9.42 20.08 12.03
CA ALA A 21 -8.27 19.32 11.58
C ALA A 21 -7.39 20.14 10.63
N ARG A 22 -6.08 20.12 10.88
CA ARG A 22 -5.08 20.79 10.05
C ARG A 22 -3.71 20.17 10.23
N VAL A 23 -2.86 20.37 9.24
CA VAL A 23 -1.43 20.09 9.33
C VAL A 23 -0.64 21.39 9.16
N SER A 24 0.36 21.59 10.01
CA SER A 24 1.25 22.76 10.02
C SER A 24 2.70 22.33 9.84
N PHE A 25 3.51 23.18 9.22
CA PHE A 25 4.90 22.87 8.88
C PHE A 25 5.84 23.94 9.43
N ASP A 26 6.92 23.49 10.07
CA ASP A 26 8.12 24.30 10.26
C ASP A 26 9.25 23.77 9.40
N TYR A 27 10.18 24.67 9.05
CA TYR A 27 11.26 24.36 8.14
C TYR A 27 12.64 24.68 8.72
N HIS A 28 13.60 23.87 8.34
CA HIS A 28 15.01 24.17 8.48
C HIS A 28 15.40 25.34 7.56
N ALA A 29 16.57 25.95 7.85
CA ALA A 29 17.06 27.10 7.12
C ALA A 29 17.28 26.83 5.61
N ASP A 30 17.55 25.58 5.26
CA ASP A 30 17.86 25.14 3.89
C ASP A 30 16.63 24.95 2.98
N GLY A 31 15.42 24.73 3.53
CA GLY A 31 14.35 24.22 2.68
C GLY A 31 13.52 23.12 3.30
N SER A 32 14.21 22.23 3.98
CA SER A 32 13.66 20.94 4.38
C SER A 32 12.65 21.10 5.52
N VAL A 33 11.66 20.20 5.55
CA VAL A 33 10.61 20.22 6.59
C VAL A 33 11.25 19.78 7.89
N ALA A 34 11.28 20.64 8.89
CA ALA A 34 11.80 20.31 10.21
C ALA A 34 10.75 19.57 11.04
N THR A 35 9.52 20.05 11.02
CA THR A 35 8.41 19.40 11.72
C THR A 35 7.13 19.43 10.88
N GLU A 36 6.33 18.39 11.04
CA GLU A 36 4.94 18.33 10.63
C GLU A 36 4.08 18.18 11.89
N THR A 37 3.21 19.15 12.16
CA THR A 37 2.30 19.12 13.30
C THR A 37 0.89 18.92 12.81
N ARG A 38 0.32 17.77 13.11
CA ARG A 38 -1.08 17.45 12.82
C ARG A 38 -1.94 17.76 14.05
N HIS A 39 -2.84 18.71 13.89
CA HIS A 39 -3.90 18.96 14.87
C HIS A 39 -5.10 18.09 14.52
N GLN A 40 -5.48 17.19 15.42
CA GLN A 40 -6.61 16.28 15.25
C GLN A 40 -7.30 16.06 16.59
N LEU A 41 -8.62 16.23 16.63
CA LEU A 41 -9.49 16.04 17.79
C LEU A 41 -8.99 16.78 19.04
N GLY A 42 -8.51 18.02 18.85
CA GLY A 42 -8.02 18.88 19.93
C GLY A 42 -6.62 18.54 20.46
N ARG A 43 -5.88 17.67 19.76
CA ARG A 43 -4.51 17.25 20.12
C ARG A 43 -3.55 17.50 18.97
N ASP A 44 -2.29 17.76 19.32
CA ASP A 44 -1.21 17.91 18.35
C ASP A 44 -0.36 16.64 18.33
N TYR A 45 -0.15 16.12 17.13
CA TYR A 45 0.75 15.00 16.82
C TYR A 45 1.91 15.54 15.99
N VAL A 46 3.09 15.61 16.61
CA VAL A 46 4.27 16.26 16.01
C VAL A 46 5.23 15.20 15.49
N ILE A 47 5.58 15.30 14.21
CA ILE A 47 6.66 14.51 13.59
C ILE A 47 7.84 15.45 13.36
N GLY A 48 9.04 15.05 13.80
CA GLY A 48 10.27 15.78 13.56
C GLY A 48 11.16 15.07 12.53
N TYR A 49 11.86 15.83 11.69
CA TYR A 49 12.79 15.30 10.69
C TYR A 49 14.15 15.95 10.82
N GLU A 50 15.18 15.11 10.87
CA GLU A 50 16.57 15.50 10.72
C GLU A 50 17.12 14.94 9.42
N TYR A 51 18.05 15.69 8.82
CA TYR A 51 18.64 15.37 7.53
C TYR A 51 20.16 15.23 7.65
N ASP A 52 20.75 14.38 6.83
CA ASP A 52 22.20 14.31 6.68
C ASP A 52 22.72 15.40 5.71
N GLY A 53 24.04 15.41 5.49
CA GLY A 53 24.68 16.38 4.60
C GLY A 53 24.29 16.28 3.12
N LEU A 54 23.50 15.28 2.73
CA LEU A 54 22.97 15.10 1.37
C LEU A 54 21.48 15.44 1.27
N GLY A 55 20.86 15.85 2.37
CA GLY A 55 19.43 16.15 2.43
C GLY A 55 18.54 14.91 2.54
N GLU A 56 19.12 13.74 2.84
CA GLU A 56 18.37 12.52 3.11
C GLU A 56 17.97 12.47 4.59
N VAL A 57 16.78 11.90 4.88
CA VAL A 57 16.32 11.76 6.27
C VAL A 57 17.31 10.87 7.04
N SER A 58 17.84 11.41 8.13
CA SER A 58 18.79 10.76 9.04
C SER A 58 18.14 10.40 10.38
N ALA A 59 17.10 11.12 10.80
CA ALA A 59 16.26 10.72 11.92
C ALA A 59 14.81 11.19 11.75
N VAL A 60 13.88 10.42 12.32
CA VAL A 60 12.47 10.76 12.47
C VAL A 60 12.12 10.73 13.95
N THR A 61 11.55 11.82 14.47
CA THR A 61 10.97 11.88 15.82
C THR A 61 9.47 11.69 15.72
N TYR A 62 8.94 10.69 16.41
CA TYR A 62 7.54 10.31 16.40
C TYR A 62 6.76 11.15 17.43
N PRO A 63 5.41 11.20 17.35
CA PRO A 63 4.58 11.95 18.29
C PRO A 63 4.77 11.55 19.76
N SER A 64 5.20 10.31 20.03
CA SER A 64 5.51 9.83 21.39
C SER A 64 6.81 10.42 21.96
N GLY A 65 7.68 10.97 21.12
CA GLY A 65 9.07 11.32 21.43
C GLY A 65 10.09 10.24 21.08
N LEU A 66 9.66 9.06 20.60
CA LEU A 66 10.55 8.04 20.03
C LEU A 66 11.33 8.62 18.85
N VAL A 67 12.66 8.47 18.86
CA VAL A 67 13.52 8.88 17.75
C VAL A 67 14.05 7.65 17.03
N VAL A 68 13.78 7.53 15.73
CA VAL A 68 14.35 6.49 14.87
C VAL A 68 15.44 7.11 14.01
N ARG A 69 16.66 6.57 14.10
CA ARG A 69 17.85 7.02 13.37
C ARG A 69 18.23 6.03 12.28
N PHE A 70 18.59 6.56 11.12
CA PHE A 70 19.06 5.83 9.95
C PHE A 70 20.54 6.12 9.74
N GLU A 71 21.39 5.18 10.13
CA GLU A 71 22.84 5.32 10.02
C GLU A 71 23.30 4.78 8.66
N ARG A 72 23.84 5.68 7.83
CA ARG A 72 24.17 5.41 6.43
C ARG A 72 25.64 5.05 6.22
N ASP A 73 25.92 4.36 5.11
CA ASP A 73 27.28 4.07 4.66
C ASP A 73 28.00 5.37 4.22
N PRO A 74 29.11 5.76 4.87
CA PRO A 74 29.87 6.95 4.45
C PRO A 74 30.40 6.87 3.02
N ALA A 75 30.59 5.66 2.46
CA ALA A 75 31.06 5.44 1.10
C ALA A 75 29.91 5.29 0.08
N ALA A 76 28.69 5.00 0.53
CA ALA A 76 27.51 4.84 -0.29
C ALA A 76 26.27 5.38 0.46
N PRO A 77 26.15 6.70 0.59
CA PRO A 77 25.22 7.33 1.54
C PRO A 77 23.73 7.13 1.21
N ASN A 78 23.42 6.63 0.02
CA ASN A 78 22.08 6.14 -0.29
C ASN A 78 21.72 4.82 0.44
N ARG A 79 22.65 4.17 1.14
CA ARG A 79 22.44 2.89 1.83
C ARG A 79 22.42 3.08 3.35
N VAL A 80 21.36 2.60 4.00
CA VAL A 80 21.26 2.57 5.46
C VAL A 80 21.91 1.29 5.96
N LEU A 81 22.94 1.37 6.78
CA LEU A 81 23.64 0.21 7.35
C LEU A 81 23.04 -0.24 8.68
N ARG A 82 22.43 0.68 9.42
CA ARG A 82 21.86 0.40 10.74
C ARG A 82 20.65 1.28 11.04
N ILE A 83 19.64 0.70 11.69
CA ILE A 83 18.46 1.43 12.17
C ILE A 83 18.37 1.28 13.69
N VAL A 84 18.31 2.41 14.39
CA VAL A 84 18.28 2.48 15.86
C VAL A 84 17.09 3.31 16.32
N ALA A 85 16.29 2.76 17.22
CA ALA A 85 15.27 3.48 17.97
C ALA A 85 15.85 4.00 19.29
N ALA A 86 15.46 5.19 19.72
CA ALA A 86 15.92 5.80 20.96
C ALA A 86 14.76 6.44 21.75
N GLU A 87 14.60 6.00 23.00
CA GLU A 87 13.68 6.58 23.99
C GLU A 87 14.28 6.40 25.38
N GLY A 88 15.12 7.34 25.82
CA GLY A 88 15.89 7.21 27.08
C GLY A 88 17.02 6.18 27.05
N GLY A 89 17.18 5.46 25.93
CA GLY A 89 18.26 4.53 25.62
C GLY A 89 18.13 4.03 24.19
N ASP A 90 19.22 3.47 23.63
CA ASP A 90 19.26 3.00 22.24
C ASP A 90 18.83 1.53 22.14
N THR A 91 17.97 1.22 21.18
CA THR A 91 17.53 -0.11 20.79
C THR A 91 17.81 -0.30 19.30
N VAL A 92 18.64 -1.28 18.96
CA VAL A 92 18.91 -1.62 17.57
C VAL A 92 17.69 -2.33 16.99
N LEU A 93 17.18 -1.85 15.85
CA LEU A 93 16.08 -2.51 15.14
C LEU A 93 16.58 -3.41 14.01
N ALA A 94 17.67 -3.01 13.34
CA ALA A 94 18.36 -3.80 12.33
C ALA A 94 19.84 -3.42 12.23
N ASP A 95 20.74 -4.40 12.30
CA ASP A 95 22.20 -4.24 12.17
C ASP A 95 22.95 -5.59 11.92
N PRO A 96 23.73 -5.75 10.83
CA PRO A 96 23.86 -4.85 9.71
C PRO A 96 22.74 -5.06 8.70
N LEU A 97 22.35 -3.99 8.02
CA LEU A 97 21.69 -4.10 6.73
C LEU A 97 22.72 -4.37 5.62
N ARG A 98 22.38 -5.28 4.73
CA ARG A 98 23.27 -5.78 3.68
C ARG A 98 22.68 -5.51 2.32
N TYR A 99 23.54 -5.21 1.36
CA TYR A 99 23.15 -4.84 0.01
C TYR A 99 23.93 -5.64 -1.03
N THR A 100 23.26 -5.89 -2.16
CA THR A 100 23.91 -6.41 -3.37
C THR A 100 24.88 -5.38 -3.96
N THR A 101 25.73 -5.80 -4.89
CA THR A 101 26.60 -4.89 -5.65
C THR A 101 25.81 -3.87 -6.46
N ALA A 102 24.59 -4.21 -6.88
CA ALA A 102 23.64 -3.31 -7.55
C ALA A 102 22.96 -2.31 -6.60
N GLY A 103 23.22 -2.38 -5.29
CA GLY A 103 22.66 -1.46 -4.29
C GLY A 103 21.26 -1.81 -3.78
N ARG A 104 20.72 -2.98 -4.15
CA ARG A 104 19.44 -3.49 -3.62
C ARG A 104 19.63 -4.17 -2.28
N LEU A 105 18.64 -4.06 -1.39
CA LEU A 105 18.61 -4.77 -0.12
C LEU A 105 18.76 -6.29 -0.34
N ALA A 106 19.69 -6.89 0.39
CA ALA A 106 19.97 -8.33 0.38
C ALA A 106 19.62 -9.01 1.71
N GLY A 107 19.42 -8.25 2.79
CA GLY A 107 19.04 -8.80 4.08
C GLY A 107 19.45 -7.91 5.25
N PHE A 108 19.10 -8.34 6.46
CA PHE A 108 19.50 -7.70 7.71
C PHE A 108 19.42 -8.67 8.89
N VAL A 109 20.09 -8.34 9.99
CA VAL A 109 19.85 -8.97 11.29
C VAL A 109 18.96 -8.04 12.11
N ALA A 110 17.80 -8.53 12.51
CA ALA A 110 16.88 -7.81 13.39
C ALA A 110 17.47 -7.64 14.80
N GLY A 111 17.00 -6.64 15.54
CA GLY A 111 17.42 -6.38 16.92
C GLY A 111 17.23 -7.56 17.89
N ASN A 112 16.27 -8.44 17.61
CA ASN A 112 16.03 -9.68 18.35
C ASN A 112 16.90 -10.88 17.90
N GLY A 113 17.80 -10.68 16.93
CA GLY A 113 18.72 -11.71 16.41
C GLY A 113 18.19 -12.51 15.22
N VAL A 114 16.94 -12.29 14.79
CA VAL A 114 16.38 -12.93 13.58
C VAL A 114 17.17 -12.48 12.35
N GLU A 115 17.63 -13.43 11.56
CA GLU A 115 18.29 -13.19 10.28
C GLU A 115 17.23 -13.17 9.18
N TYR A 116 17.21 -12.12 8.36
CA TYR A 116 16.32 -11.97 7.22
C TYR A 116 17.15 -11.79 5.94
N GLY A 117 16.85 -12.55 4.90
CA GLY A 117 17.59 -12.56 3.65
C GLY A 117 16.71 -12.47 2.40
N ILE A 118 17.27 -11.88 1.35
CA ILE A 118 16.71 -11.82 0.00
C ILE A 118 17.80 -12.28 -0.96
N ASP A 119 17.68 -13.51 -1.44
CA ASP A 119 18.56 -14.07 -2.44
C ASP A 119 17.94 -13.91 -3.83
N ARG A 120 18.77 -13.62 -4.84
CA ARG A 120 18.35 -13.58 -6.24
C ARG A 120 19.31 -14.41 -7.07
N THR A 121 18.79 -15.45 -7.70
CA THR A 121 19.59 -16.32 -8.56
C THR A 121 19.14 -16.15 -10.01
N PRO A 122 20.07 -15.95 -10.97
CA PRO A 122 19.70 -15.89 -12.38
C PRO A 122 18.98 -17.17 -12.81
N ALA A 123 17.85 -16.99 -13.50
CA ALA A 123 17.04 -18.05 -14.08
C ALA A 123 17.12 -17.99 -15.61
N VAL A 124 16.32 -18.84 -16.27
CA VAL A 124 16.28 -18.91 -17.73
C VAL A 124 15.67 -17.62 -18.32
N HIS A 125 16.10 -17.24 -19.52
CA HIS A 125 15.61 -16.07 -20.26
C HIS A 125 15.81 -14.70 -19.57
N GLY A 126 16.70 -14.63 -18.58
CA GLY A 126 17.03 -13.37 -17.89
C GLY A 126 16.21 -13.10 -16.65
N ALA A 127 15.18 -13.88 -16.36
CA ALA A 127 14.44 -13.78 -15.09
C ALA A 127 15.32 -14.18 -13.90
N PHE A 128 14.87 -13.93 -12.67
CA PHE A 128 15.52 -14.39 -11.45
C PHE A 128 14.55 -15.23 -10.65
N ILE A 129 15.07 -16.27 -10.00
CA ILE A 129 14.40 -16.86 -8.84
C ILE A 129 14.78 -15.98 -7.66
N GLU A 130 13.80 -15.24 -7.15
CA GLU A 130 13.93 -14.54 -5.88
C GLU A 130 13.57 -15.51 -4.76
N ARG A 131 14.32 -15.48 -3.66
CA ARG A 131 14.04 -16.22 -2.45
C ARG A 131 14.09 -15.26 -1.27
N VAL A 132 13.00 -15.20 -0.52
CA VAL A 132 12.89 -14.41 0.71
C VAL A 132 12.82 -15.36 1.89
N TRP A 133 13.73 -15.21 2.83
CA TRP A 133 13.80 -16.12 3.97
C TRP A 133 14.08 -15.40 5.28
N ALA A 134 13.68 -16.03 6.38
CA ALA A 134 13.95 -15.58 7.72
C ALA A 134 14.21 -16.78 8.64
N ALA A 135 15.16 -16.63 9.55
CA ALA A 135 15.53 -17.66 10.50
C ALA A 135 15.74 -17.06 11.90
N THR A 136 15.42 -17.84 12.94
CA THR A 136 15.58 -17.41 14.34
C THR A 136 17.02 -16.99 14.69
N SER A 137 18.01 -17.46 13.94
CA SER A 137 19.39 -16.96 13.98
C SER A 137 20.13 -17.23 12.65
N PRO A 138 21.30 -16.62 12.42
CA PRO A 138 22.08 -16.80 11.19
C PRO A 138 22.61 -18.23 10.94
N TRP A 139 22.51 -19.13 11.92
CA TRP A 139 23.07 -20.48 11.88
C TRP A 139 22.02 -21.55 11.57
N VAL A 140 20.74 -21.18 11.51
CA VAL A 140 19.64 -22.10 11.24
C VAL A 140 19.48 -22.28 9.73
N SER A 141 19.67 -23.51 9.27
CA SER A 141 19.55 -23.91 7.86
C SER A 141 18.98 -25.33 7.80
N PRO A 142 17.82 -25.56 7.14
CA PRO A 142 17.02 -24.55 6.43
C PRO A 142 16.40 -23.51 7.38
N PRO A 143 16.01 -22.32 6.88
CA PRO A 143 15.31 -21.29 7.66
C PRO A 143 14.02 -21.84 8.29
N ASP A 144 13.69 -21.39 9.49
CA ASP A 144 12.58 -21.91 10.31
C ASP A 144 11.41 -20.93 10.47
N LEU A 145 11.58 -19.66 10.08
CA LEU A 145 10.53 -18.64 10.17
C LEU A 145 9.87 -18.37 8.83
N LEU A 146 10.64 -18.15 7.76
CA LEU A 146 10.12 -17.87 6.42
C LEU A 146 11.07 -18.46 5.38
N ASP A 147 10.55 -19.07 4.33
CA ASP A 147 11.37 -19.52 3.20
C ASP A 147 10.53 -19.57 1.91
N LEU A 148 10.33 -18.43 1.26
CA LEU A 148 9.52 -18.29 0.06
C LEU A 148 10.42 -18.17 -1.17
N SER A 149 10.28 -19.08 -2.14
CA SER A 149 10.99 -19.01 -3.42
C SER A 149 10.01 -18.77 -4.57
N TYR A 150 10.26 -17.72 -5.36
CA TYR A 150 9.40 -17.25 -6.45
C TYR A 150 9.99 -17.71 -7.78
N ALA A 151 9.39 -18.74 -8.37
CA ALA A 151 9.78 -19.27 -9.66
C ALA A 151 8.95 -18.60 -10.78
N PRO A 152 9.61 -18.13 -11.86
CA PRO A 152 8.93 -17.56 -13.00
C PRO A 152 8.68 -18.56 -14.13
N ASP A 153 7.59 -18.34 -14.87
CA ASP A 153 7.29 -18.97 -16.15
C ASP A 153 8.27 -18.50 -17.25
N PRO A 154 8.22 -19.09 -18.47
CA PRO A 154 9.09 -18.67 -19.57
C PRO A 154 8.91 -17.20 -20.03
N LEU A 155 7.83 -16.52 -19.63
CA LEU A 155 7.56 -15.11 -19.88
C LEU A 155 7.99 -14.20 -18.73
N GLY A 156 8.50 -14.77 -17.63
CA GLY A 156 8.98 -14.04 -16.45
C GLY A 156 7.91 -13.78 -15.38
N ARG A 157 6.69 -14.31 -15.52
CA ARG A 157 5.62 -14.15 -14.51
C ARG A 157 5.76 -15.22 -13.43
N ILE A 158 5.52 -14.89 -12.17
CA ILE A 158 5.64 -15.86 -11.08
C ILE A 158 4.54 -16.93 -11.22
N ASP A 159 4.89 -18.14 -11.65
CA ASP A 159 3.94 -19.27 -11.82
C ASP A 159 3.99 -20.26 -10.65
N PHE A 160 5.00 -20.16 -9.79
CA PHE A 160 5.07 -20.99 -8.60
C PHE A 160 5.75 -20.27 -7.43
N VAL A 161 5.16 -20.37 -6.25
CA VAL A 161 5.75 -19.94 -4.99
C VAL A 161 5.90 -21.16 -4.08
N ALA A 162 7.15 -21.56 -3.84
CA ALA A 162 7.45 -22.63 -2.89
C ALA A 162 7.57 -22.05 -1.48
N ASP A 163 6.91 -22.68 -0.50
CA ASP A 163 7.13 -22.42 0.93
C ASP A 163 7.97 -23.57 1.51
N GLY A 164 9.25 -23.27 1.79
CA GLY A 164 10.20 -24.22 2.35
C GLY A 164 10.01 -24.51 3.84
N VAL A 165 9.24 -23.68 4.55
CA VAL A 165 8.89 -23.90 5.96
C VAL A 165 7.65 -24.78 6.07
N ASP A 166 6.64 -24.50 5.25
CA ASP A 166 5.36 -25.23 5.22
C ASP A 166 4.96 -25.55 3.77
N PRO A 167 5.43 -26.68 3.19
CA PRO A 167 5.20 -27.02 1.79
C PRO A 167 3.73 -27.04 1.37
N ASP A 168 2.79 -27.34 2.28
CA ASP A 168 1.35 -27.34 2.04
C ASP A 168 0.82 -25.93 1.68
N ARG A 169 1.59 -24.87 1.98
CA ARG A 169 1.30 -23.47 1.61
C ARG A 169 1.94 -23.04 0.28
N SER A 170 2.62 -23.94 -0.42
CA SER A 170 3.13 -23.64 -1.76
C SER A 170 1.97 -23.41 -2.72
N VAL A 171 2.17 -22.52 -3.70
CA VAL A 171 1.10 -22.09 -4.61
C VAL A 171 1.54 -22.15 -6.06
N ASP A 172 0.78 -22.86 -6.89
CA ASP A 172 0.85 -22.82 -8.35
C ASP A 172 -0.09 -21.75 -8.90
N TYR A 173 0.36 -20.99 -9.89
CA TYR A 173 -0.38 -19.91 -10.54
C TYR A 173 -0.46 -20.10 -12.05
N ASP A 174 -1.65 -19.91 -12.61
CA ASP A 174 -1.85 -19.83 -14.06
C ASP A 174 -2.35 -18.45 -14.45
N TYR A 175 -2.02 -18.03 -15.67
CA TYR A 175 -2.38 -16.74 -16.22
C TYR A 175 -2.96 -16.85 -17.62
N ASP A 176 -3.84 -15.92 -17.97
CA ASP A 176 -4.26 -15.73 -19.35
C ASP A 176 -3.18 -15.01 -20.20
N PRO A 177 -3.38 -14.88 -21.54
CA PRO A 177 -2.41 -14.18 -22.40
C PRO A 177 -2.24 -12.69 -22.13
N ARG A 178 -3.09 -12.06 -21.29
CA ARG A 178 -2.94 -10.67 -20.85
C ARG A 178 -2.18 -10.55 -19.52
N GLY A 179 -1.79 -11.68 -18.93
CA GLY A 179 -1.09 -11.70 -17.65
C GLY A 179 -2.01 -11.60 -16.44
N ARG A 180 -3.32 -11.83 -16.60
CA ARG A 180 -4.28 -11.84 -15.48
C ARG A 180 -4.32 -13.24 -14.87
N LEU A 181 -4.42 -13.30 -13.55
CA LEU A 181 -4.42 -14.56 -12.82
C LEU A 181 -5.72 -15.35 -13.08
N THR A 182 -5.62 -16.56 -13.62
CA THR A 182 -6.75 -17.46 -13.90
C THR A 182 -6.88 -18.63 -12.93
N SER A 183 -5.78 -18.99 -12.26
CA SER A 183 -5.76 -20.07 -11.26
C SER A 183 -4.74 -19.75 -10.18
N ALA A 184 -5.05 -20.14 -8.95
CA ALA A 184 -4.10 -20.21 -7.85
C ALA A 184 -4.45 -21.43 -6.98
N VAL A 185 -3.51 -22.34 -6.81
CA VAL A 185 -3.77 -23.62 -6.14
C VAL A 185 -2.70 -23.89 -5.10
N SER A 186 -3.13 -24.16 -3.87
CA SER A 186 -2.33 -24.72 -2.78
C SER A 186 -2.99 -25.99 -2.24
N ASP A 187 -2.37 -26.65 -1.26
CA ASP A 187 -3.02 -27.77 -0.59
C ASP A 187 -4.17 -27.31 0.34
N ALA A 188 -4.19 -26.02 0.72
CA ALA A 188 -5.20 -25.45 1.61
C ALA A 188 -6.46 -24.93 0.87
N TRP A 189 -6.32 -24.51 -0.39
CA TRP A 189 -7.38 -23.91 -1.18
C TRP A 189 -7.08 -24.00 -2.68
N ASN A 190 -8.13 -24.07 -3.49
CA ASN A 190 -8.06 -24.07 -4.95
C ASN A 190 -9.00 -23.00 -5.53
N LEU A 191 -8.41 -21.99 -6.18
CA LEU A 191 -9.11 -20.82 -6.71
C LEU A 191 -8.91 -20.71 -8.22
N SER A 192 -9.97 -20.39 -8.95
CA SER A 192 -9.87 -20.04 -10.38
C SER A 192 -10.86 -18.96 -10.78
N TRP A 193 -10.48 -18.16 -11.77
CA TRP A 193 -11.22 -16.99 -12.22
C TRP A 193 -11.38 -16.96 -13.72
N THR A 194 -12.51 -16.42 -14.16
CA THR A 194 -12.73 -16.06 -15.57
C THR A 194 -12.96 -14.57 -15.70
N TYR A 195 -12.65 -14.03 -16.88
CA TYR A 195 -12.72 -12.59 -17.13
C TYR A 195 -13.37 -12.30 -18.48
N ASP A 196 -13.98 -11.13 -18.58
CA ASP A 196 -14.37 -10.56 -19.86
C ASP A 196 -13.17 -9.92 -20.59
N VAL A 197 -13.46 -9.34 -21.76
CA VAL A 197 -12.47 -8.61 -22.57
C VAL A 197 -12.08 -7.25 -22.00
N ALA A 198 -12.89 -6.69 -21.09
CA ALA A 198 -12.67 -5.39 -20.46
C ALA A 198 -11.82 -5.49 -19.19
N GLY A 199 -11.63 -6.68 -18.63
CA GLY A 199 -10.87 -6.86 -17.38
C GLY A 199 -11.74 -7.15 -16.17
N ASN A 200 -13.04 -7.36 -16.33
CA ASN A 200 -13.91 -7.69 -15.21
C ASN A 200 -13.92 -9.19 -14.98
N ARG A 201 -13.80 -9.61 -13.72
CA ARG A 201 -14.07 -10.98 -13.29
C ARG A 201 -15.53 -11.34 -13.58
N LEU A 202 -15.75 -12.50 -14.22
CA LEU A 202 -17.06 -13.05 -14.56
C LEU A 202 -17.45 -14.22 -13.65
N SER A 203 -16.47 -14.93 -13.10
CA SER A 203 -16.71 -15.98 -12.11
C SER A 203 -15.51 -16.18 -11.20
N GLU A 204 -15.76 -16.74 -10.03
CA GLU A 204 -14.76 -17.36 -9.16
C GLU A 204 -15.22 -18.78 -8.86
N THR A 205 -14.33 -19.77 -8.99
CA THR A 205 -14.53 -21.11 -8.44
C THR A 205 -13.56 -21.33 -7.31
N ARG A 206 -14.09 -21.64 -6.13
CA ARG A 206 -13.35 -21.94 -4.91
C ARG A 206 -13.68 -23.36 -4.49
N ASP A 207 -12.68 -24.22 -4.42
CA ASP A 207 -12.80 -25.61 -3.97
C ASP A 207 -13.96 -26.38 -4.66
N GLY A 208 -14.15 -26.10 -5.96
CA GLY A 208 -15.20 -26.70 -6.79
C GLY A 208 -16.57 -26.01 -6.74
N ALA A 209 -16.78 -25.03 -5.87
CA ALA A 209 -18.00 -24.21 -5.83
C ALA A 209 -17.82 -22.91 -6.61
N THR A 210 -18.71 -22.64 -7.57
CA THR A 210 -18.62 -21.47 -8.45
C THR A 210 -19.60 -20.37 -8.06
N THR A 211 -19.13 -19.14 -8.08
CA THR A 211 -19.96 -17.93 -8.05
C THR A 211 -19.82 -17.15 -9.36
N ASN A 212 -20.93 -16.55 -9.81
CA ASN A 212 -20.99 -15.74 -11.01
C ASN A 212 -21.03 -14.25 -10.63
N TYR A 213 -20.25 -13.44 -11.34
CA TYR A 213 -20.14 -12.00 -11.15
C TYR A 213 -21.00 -11.31 -12.22
N ASN A 214 -22.10 -10.69 -11.79
CA ASN A 214 -23.08 -10.08 -12.68
C ASN A 214 -22.83 -8.58 -12.78
N LEU A 215 -22.49 -8.11 -13.98
CA LEU A 215 -22.19 -6.71 -14.26
C LEU A 215 -23.42 -5.95 -14.80
N ALA A 216 -23.54 -4.67 -14.49
CA ALA A 216 -24.51 -3.81 -15.14
C ALA A 216 -24.18 -3.65 -16.64
N PRO A 217 -25.14 -3.86 -17.56
CA PRO A 217 -24.89 -3.87 -18.99
C PRO A 217 -24.13 -2.63 -19.51
N GLY A 218 -23.06 -2.86 -20.26
CA GLY A 218 -22.24 -1.79 -20.86
C GLY A 218 -21.33 -1.06 -19.88
N THR A 219 -21.17 -1.56 -18.66
CA THR A 219 -20.33 -0.96 -17.62
C THR A 219 -19.44 -2.00 -16.94
N ASN A 220 -18.48 -1.54 -16.13
CA ASN A 220 -17.65 -2.38 -15.26
C ASN A 220 -18.20 -2.49 -13.82
N ARG A 221 -19.47 -2.11 -13.59
CA ARG A 221 -20.10 -2.08 -12.26
C ARG A 221 -20.66 -3.46 -11.92
N LEU A 222 -20.21 -4.06 -10.82
CA LEU A 222 -20.66 -5.37 -10.34
C LEU A 222 -21.94 -5.21 -9.53
N THR A 223 -23.09 -5.63 -10.06
CA THR A 223 -24.37 -5.47 -9.34
C THR A 223 -24.64 -6.60 -8.35
N SER A 224 -24.16 -7.80 -8.65
CA SER A 224 -24.30 -8.93 -7.72
C SER A 224 -23.29 -10.03 -7.98
N VAL A 225 -23.03 -10.83 -6.95
CA VAL A 225 -22.38 -12.13 -7.05
C VAL A 225 -23.40 -13.19 -6.66
N THR A 226 -23.56 -14.23 -7.47
CA THR A 226 -24.55 -15.28 -7.24
C THR A 226 -23.90 -16.65 -7.23
N ASP A 227 -24.32 -17.53 -6.33
CA ASP A 227 -23.96 -18.94 -6.33
C ASP A 227 -24.45 -19.60 -7.64
N ALA A 228 -23.56 -20.27 -8.37
CA ALA A 228 -23.87 -20.81 -9.69
C ALA A 228 -24.82 -22.01 -9.65
N ALA A 229 -24.86 -22.75 -8.53
CA ALA A 229 -25.69 -23.94 -8.38
C ALA A 229 -27.14 -23.60 -7.99
N THR A 230 -27.32 -22.59 -7.14
CA THR A 230 -28.60 -22.21 -6.55
C THR A 230 -29.19 -20.94 -7.16
N GLY A 231 -28.36 -20.08 -7.77
CA GLY A 231 -28.74 -18.74 -8.19
C GLY A 231 -28.93 -17.74 -7.03
N GLY A 232 -28.62 -18.15 -5.79
CA GLY A 232 -28.73 -17.30 -4.61
C GLY A 232 -27.72 -16.15 -4.65
N THR A 233 -28.14 -14.96 -4.25
CA THR A 233 -27.24 -13.80 -4.14
C THR A 233 -26.32 -13.95 -2.93
N VAL A 234 -25.02 -13.89 -3.16
CA VAL A 234 -23.96 -13.95 -2.15
C VAL A 234 -23.53 -12.53 -1.78
N HIS A 235 -23.29 -11.68 -2.79
CA HIS A 235 -23.00 -10.27 -2.61
C HIS A 235 -23.87 -9.41 -3.51
N PHE A 236 -24.14 -8.19 -3.07
CA PHE A 236 -24.93 -7.20 -3.79
C PHE A 236 -24.31 -5.82 -3.64
N LEU A 237 -24.23 -5.07 -4.75
CA LEU A 237 -23.69 -3.72 -4.74
C LEU A 237 -24.56 -2.77 -5.56
N GLU A 238 -24.64 -1.53 -5.08
CA GLU A 238 -25.22 -0.39 -5.81
C GLU A 238 -24.15 0.69 -5.97
N TYR A 239 -24.30 1.51 -7.01
CA TYR A 239 -23.34 2.55 -7.37
C TYR A 239 -24.05 3.87 -7.58
N ASP A 240 -23.32 4.96 -7.37
CA ASP A 240 -23.73 6.28 -7.84
C ASP A 240 -23.52 6.45 -9.37
N GLU A 241 -23.78 7.65 -9.88
CA GLU A 241 -23.60 7.98 -11.29
C GLU A 241 -22.12 8.00 -11.72
N PHE A 242 -21.18 8.21 -10.80
CA PHE A 242 -19.74 8.25 -11.06
C PHE A 242 -19.09 6.86 -11.00
N GLY A 243 -19.80 5.86 -10.47
CA GLY A 243 -19.36 4.49 -10.40
C GLY A 243 -18.73 4.11 -9.08
N SER A 244 -18.96 4.88 -8.02
CA SER A 244 -18.51 4.53 -6.67
C SER A 244 -19.61 3.80 -5.93
N ALA A 245 -19.24 2.73 -5.21
CA ALA A 245 -20.22 1.90 -4.52
C ALA A 245 -20.87 2.71 -3.39
N THR A 246 -22.19 2.77 -3.40
CA THR A 246 -23.01 3.42 -2.36
C THR A 246 -23.70 2.40 -1.46
N ARG A 247 -23.73 1.13 -1.89
CA ARG A 247 -24.20 0.01 -1.10
C ARG A 247 -23.33 -1.21 -1.34
N LEU A 248 -23.03 -1.93 -0.27
CA LEU A 248 -22.35 -3.21 -0.27
C LEU A 248 -23.05 -4.10 0.76
N ASP A 249 -23.80 -5.09 0.27
CA ASP A 249 -24.59 -6.00 1.10
C ASP A 249 -25.49 -5.26 2.10
N GLY A 250 -25.23 -5.46 3.39
CA GLY A 250 -25.92 -4.83 4.50
C GLY A 250 -25.36 -3.46 4.90
N LEU A 251 -24.51 -2.83 4.07
CA LEU A 251 -23.89 -1.55 4.37
C LEU A 251 -24.15 -0.49 3.31
N CYS A 252 -24.29 0.74 3.78
CA CYS A 252 -24.37 1.94 2.98
C CYS A 252 -23.08 2.72 3.12
N LEU A 253 -22.49 3.04 1.97
CA LEU A 253 -21.23 3.75 1.85
C LEU A 253 -21.55 5.21 1.53
N GLU A 254 -21.29 6.10 2.48
CA GLU A 254 -21.43 7.54 2.26
C GLU A 254 -20.08 8.13 1.87
N LEU A 255 -20.01 8.65 0.65
CA LEU A 255 -18.83 9.27 0.07
C LEU A 255 -18.94 10.79 0.18
N ASP A 256 -17.81 11.48 0.36
CA ASP A 256 -17.75 12.93 0.23
C ASP A 256 -17.63 13.38 -1.23
N ALA A 257 -17.57 14.70 -1.44
CA ALA A 257 -17.45 15.27 -2.79
C ALA A 257 -16.11 14.96 -3.49
N ALA A 258 -15.12 14.42 -2.75
CA ALA A 258 -13.84 13.95 -3.28
C ALA A 258 -13.80 12.42 -3.45
N ASP A 259 -14.96 11.76 -3.40
CA ASP A 259 -15.13 10.31 -3.58
C ASP A 259 -14.47 9.45 -2.47
N ARG A 260 -14.30 10.03 -1.28
CA ARG A 260 -13.74 9.36 -0.10
C ARG A 260 -14.86 8.83 0.79
N LEU A 261 -14.76 7.58 1.25
CA LEU A 261 -15.71 6.99 2.19
C LEU A 261 -15.62 7.65 3.55
N VAL A 262 -16.57 8.51 3.91
CA VAL A 262 -16.57 9.22 5.19
C VAL A 262 -17.45 8.54 6.24
N ARG A 263 -18.38 7.67 5.83
CA ARG A 263 -19.26 6.97 6.77
C ARG A 263 -19.77 5.65 6.24
N LEU A 264 -19.87 4.67 7.13
CA LEU A 264 -20.64 3.44 6.93
C LEU A 264 -21.91 3.47 7.78
N ARG A 265 -23.05 3.12 7.18
CA ARG A 265 -24.31 2.87 7.89
C ARG A 265 -24.79 1.45 7.66
N ALA A 266 -25.51 0.90 8.63
CA ALA A 266 -26.24 -0.34 8.42
C ALA A 266 -27.38 -0.09 7.42
N ALA A 267 -27.50 -0.91 6.38
CA ALA A 267 -28.61 -0.84 5.44
C ALA A 267 -29.90 -1.32 6.13
N GLY A 268 -30.95 -0.53 6.06
CA GLY A 268 -32.27 -0.92 6.55
C GLY A 268 -32.97 -1.88 5.59
N ALA A 269 -34.11 -2.43 6.01
CA ALA A 269 -34.96 -3.28 5.15
C ALA A 269 -35.43 -2.55 3.87
N ALA A 270 -35.50 -1.21 3.90
CA ALA A 270 -35.85 -0.37 2.75
C ALA A 270 -34.63 0.05 1.91
N GLY A 271 -33.41 -0.41 2.24
CA GLY A 271 -32.16 -0.02 1.60
C GLY A 271 -31.39 1.05 2.38
N CYS A 272 -30.65 1.88 1.67
CA CYS A 272 -29.86 2.95 2.27
C CYS A 272 -30.71 4.14 2.70
N ASP A 273 -30.62 4.46 3.99
CA ASP A 273 -31.36 5.53 4.64
C ASP A 273 -30.39 6.37 5.48
N ALA A 274 -30.42 7.69 5.28
CA ALA A 274 -29.60 8.64 6.04
C ALA A 274 -29.93 8.63 7.54
N THR A 275 -31.08 8.09 7.95
CA THR A 275 -31.46 7.92 9.36
C THR A 275 -30.97 6.61 9.97
N ALA A 276 -30.39 5.70 9.17
CA ALA A 276 -29.88 4.43 9.66
C ALA A 276 -28.66 4.61 10.57
N ASN A 277 -28.44 3.64 11.45
CA ASN A 277 -27.39 3.75 12.47
C ASN A 277 -25.99 3.77 11.85
N ILE A 278 -25.15 4.62 12.41
CA ILE A 278 -23.77 4.79 11.97
C ILE A 278 -22.96 3.63 12.53
N VAL A 279 -22.21 2.97 11.66
CA VAL A 279 -21.33 1.88 12.06
C VAL A 279 -19.91 2.37 12.24
N GLU A 280 -19.38 3.11 11.27
CA GLU A 280 -18.07 3.75 11.34
C GLU A 280 -18.08 5.12 10.66
N GLU A 281 -17.22 6.02 11.14
CA GLU A 281 -16.89 7.29 10.50
C GLU A 281 -15.40 7.38 10.22
N TYR A 282 -15.06 8.06 9.13
CA TYR A 282 -13.70 8.28 8.70
C TYR A 282 -13.45 9.77 8.45
N GLU A 283 -12.20 10.16 8.64
CA GLU A 283 -11.69 11.47 8.28
C GLU A 283 -10.44 11.33 7.44
N TYR A 284 -10.20 12.30 6.58
CA TYR A 284 -9.10 12.33 5.64
C TYR A 284 -8.39 13.67 5.69
N ASP A 285 -7.13 13.68 5.26
CA ASP A 285 -6.38 14.92 5.05
C ASP A 285 -6.41 15.37 3.59
N GLU A 286 -5.68 16.46 3.31
CA GLU A 286 -5.60 17.09 2.00
C GLU A 286 -4.98 16.20 0.91
N ARG A 287 -4.31 15.11 1.31
CA ARG A 287 -3.75 14.09 0.42
C ARG A 287 -4.67 12.88 0.27
N SER A 288 -5.86 12.90 0.87
CA SER A 288 -6.79 11.77 0.98
C SER A 288 -6.26 10.60 1.81
N ARG A 289 -5.33 10.84 2.74
CA ARG A 289 -4.91 9.83 3.73
C ARG A 289 -5.91 9.80 4.86
N ARG A 290 -6.33 8.60 5.26
CA ARG A 290 -7.28 8.45 6.35
C ARG A 290 -6.66 8.81 7.69
N THR A 291 -7.12 9.86 8.34
CA THR A 291 -6.55 10.41 9.59
C THR A 291 -7.28 9.96 10.83
N VAL A 292 -8.57 9.64 10.69
CA VAL A 292 -9.40 9.14 11.79
C VAL A 292 -10.24 7.98 11.30
N ARG A 293 -10.39 7.00 12.18
CA ARG A 293 -11.46 6.01 12.15
C ARG A 293 -12.15 6.01 13.50
N ARG A 294 -13.48 6.10 13.52
CA ARG A 294 -14.29 6.02 14.73
C ARG A 294 -15.38 4.97 14.56
N ALA A 295 -15.39 3.96 15.43
CA ALA A 295 -16.49 3.01 15.51
C ALA A 295 -17.67 3.59 16.31
N CYS A 296 -18.89 3.40 15.82
CA CYS A 296 -20.05 4.17 16.29
C CYS A 296 -21.16 3.35 16.97
N GLY A 297 -21.13 2.01 16.91
CA GLY A 297 -21.94 1.15 17.79
C GLY A 297 -23.01 0.31 17.13
N GLY A 298 -22.99 0.19 15.80
CA GLY A 298 -23.82 -0.77 15.07
C GLY A 298 -25.31 -0.40 15.07
N GLU A 299 -26.17 -1.40 14.82
CA GLU A 299 -27.59 -1.27 14.43
C GLU A 299 -28.55 -0.59 15.42
N SER A 300 -28.08 0.08 16.49
CA SER A 300 -28.94 0.81 17.44
C SER A 300 -28.43 2.21 17.83
N ALA A 301 -27.32 2.67 17.25
CA ALA A 301 -26.68 3.93 17.62
C ALA A 301 -27.03 5.09 16.66
N THR A 302 -27.72 6.11 17.18
CA THR A 302 -27.99 7.38 16.48
C THR A 302 -26.79 8.34 16.46
N ALA A 303 -25.73 8.02 17.22
CA ALA A 303 -24.46 8.76 17.28
C ALA A 303 -23.33 7.81 17.73
N CYS A 304 -22.08 8.16 17.43
CA CYS A 304 -20.93 7.35 17.80
C CYS A 304 -20.74 7.24 19.31
N SER A 305 -20.59 6.01 19.82
CA SER A 305 -20.32 5.78 21.24
C SER A 305 -18.83 6.01 21.57
N PRO A 306 -18.51 6.76 22.64
CA PRO A 306 -17.13 6.94 23.12
C PRO A 306 -16.53 5.70 23.79
N THR A 307 -17.26 4.58 23.85
CA THR A 307 -16.78 3.30 24.41
C THR A 307 -16.26 2.32 23.36
N LEU A 308 -16.24 2.72 22.09
CA LEU A 308 -15.81 1.90 20.96
C LEU A 308 -14.49 2.41 20.42
N SER A 309 -13.81 1.57 19.63
CA SER A 309 -12.48 1.89 19.12
C SER A 309 -12.50 3.16 18.27
N CYS A 310 -11.57 4.05 18.57
CA CYS A 310 -11.35 5.26 17.81
C CYS A 310 -9.84 5.49 17.66
N THR A 311 -9.39 5.62 16.42
CA THR A 311 -7.98 5.64 16.07
C THR A 311 -7.67 6.87 15.24
N VAL A 312 -6.65 7.63 15.66
CA VAL A 312 -5.98 8.65 14.86
C VAL A 312 -4.78 8.02 14.19
N PHE A 313 -4.66 8.19 12.88
CA PHE A 313 -3.52 7.74 12.08
C PHE A 313 -2.63 8.92 11.73
N VAL A 314 -1.37 8.82 12.11
CA VAL A 314 -0.34 9.80 11.79
C VAL A 314 0.46 9.27 10.62
N HIS A 315 0.50 10.01 9.51
CA HIS A 315 1.22 9.63 8.30
C HIS A 315 2.52 10.40 8.17
N ASP A 316 3.52 9.81 7.55
CA ASP A 316 4.75 10.51 7.19
C ASP A 316 4.67 11.17 5.79
N ARG A 317 5.78 11.75 5.35
CA ARG A 317 5.88 12.43 4.05
C ARG A 317 5.85 11.49 2.83
N GLN A 318 5.88 10.19 3.05
CA GLN A 318 5.81 9.14 2.01
C GLN A 318 4.45 8.43 2.05
N ASP A 319 3.46 9.04 2.71
CA ASP A 319 2.08 8.55 2.84
C ASP A 319 1.98 7.20 3.57
N ARG A 320 2.97 6.86 4.39
CA ARG A 320 2.97 5.65 5.24
C ARG A 320 2.38 5.97 6.60
N ILE A 321 1.66 5.03 7.20
CA ILE A 321 1.16 5.15 8.57
C ILE A 321 2.35 5.03 9.52
N LEU A 322 2.75 6.13 10.14
CA LEU A 322 3.86 6.21 11.08
C LEU A 322 3.43 5.80 12.50
N ALA A 323 2.23 6.21 12.91
CA ALA A 323 1.71 5.90 14.24
C ALA A 323 0.18 5.83 14.28
N GLU A 324 -0.33 5.08 15.25
CA GLU A 324 -1.74 5.01 15.62
C GLU A 324 -1.91 5.47 17.06
N HIS A 325 -2.91 6.30 17.31
CA HIS A 325 -3.25 6.78 18.64
C HIS A 325 -4.72 6.56 18.94
N ASP A 326 -5.02 6.26 20.19
CA ASP A 326 -6.39 6.26 20.70
C ASP A 326 -6.91 7.70 20.69
N CYS A 327 -8.05 7.93 20.03
CA CYS A 327 -8.49 9.31 19.77
C CYS A 327 -8.99 10.03 21.03
N ASP A 328 -9.49 9.28 22.02
CA ASP A 328 -10.06 9.83 23.24
C ASP A 328 -8.95 10.17 24.25
N THR A 329 -8.03 9.22 24.46
CA THR A 329 -6.97 9.33 25.47
C THR A 329 -5.69 9.96 24.91
N GLY A 330 -5.46 9.87 23.60
CA GLY A 330 -4.19 10.23 22.94
C GLY A 330 -3.08 9.18 23.12
N ALA A 331 -3.38 8.04 23.76
CA ALA A 331 -2.41 6.99 24.01
C ALA A 331 -1.88 6.40 22.69
N VAL A 332 -0.59 6.09 22.65
CA VAL A 332 0.04 5.41 21.50
C VAL A 332 -0.46 3.97 21.44
N LEU A 333 -1.04 3.58 20.31
CA LEU A 333 -1.49 2.21 20.02
C LEU A 333 -0.43 1.42 19.25
N ALA A 334 0.21 2.07 18.28
CA ALA A 334 1.29 1.50 17.49
C ALA A 334 2.20 2.58 16.91
N GLU A 335 3.48 2.27 16.72
CA GLU A 335 4.43 3.09 15.96
C GLU A 335 5.17 2.17 15.00
N TYR A 336 5.25 2.55 13.72
CA TYR A 336 5.77 1.70 12.65
C TYR A 336 7.09 2.24 12.13
N VAL A 337 8.05 1.35 11.92
CA VAL A 337 9.37 1.64 11.35
C VAL A 337 9.47 0.94 10.00
N TYR A 338 9.82 1.70 8.98
CA TYR A 338 9.92 1.23 7.60
C TYR A 338 11.38 1.14 7.14
N LEU A 339 11.59 0.30 6.14
CA LEU A 339 12.86 0.09 5.45
C LEU A 339 12.63 0.22 3.93
N GLU A 340 13.56 0.85 3.20
CA GLU A 340 13.60 0.91 1.72
C GLU A 340 12.22 1.17 1.08
N GLY A 341 11.61 2.31 1.38
CA GLY A 341 10.25 2.63 0.93
C GLY A 341 9.17 2.07 1.86
N HIS A 342 8.29 1.19 1.38
CA HIS A 342 7.08 0.78 2.11
C HIS A 342 7.21 -0.54 2.88
N ARG A 343 8.39 -1.19 2.91
CA ARG A 343 8.58 -2.43 3.66
C ARG A 343 8.56 -2.15 5.16
N LEU A 344 7.62 -2.77 5.88
CA LEU A 344 7.60 -2.73 7.35
C LEU A 344 8.79 -3.51 7.91
N LEU A 345 9.59 -2.85 8.73
CA LEU A 345 10.69 -3.47 9.47
C LEU A 345 10.20 -3.93 10.84
N ALA A 346 9.63 -3.00 11.59
CA ALA A 346 9.21 -3.23 12.98
C ALA A 346 8.01 -2.38 13.37
N ALA A 347 7.29 -2.80 14.40
CA ALA A 347 6.33 -1.96 15.10
C ALA A 347 6.60 -1.98 16.61
N ARG A 348 6.31 -0.87 17.26
CA ARG A 348 6.27 -0.76 18.71
C ARG A 348 4.83 -0.69 19.18
N ARG A 349 4.43 -1.60 20.08
CA ARG A 349 3.08 -1.61 20.69
C ARG A 349 3.20 -1.81 22.18
N ALA A 350 2.53 -0.97 22.97
CA ALA A 350 2.58 -1.01 24.43
C ALA A 350 4.02 -1.09 25.02
N GLY A 351 4.99 -0.48 24.34
CA GLY A 351 6.40 -0.46 24.75
C GLY A 351 7.27 -1.60 24.20
N SER A 352 6.68 -2.70 23.71
CA SER A 352 7.39 -3.86 23.15
C SER A 352 7.58 -3.76 21.64
N TRP A 353 8.70 -4.31 21.15
CA TRP A 353 9.01 -4.37 19.72
C TRP A 353 8.59 -5.68 19.05
N TYR A 354 8.16 -5.55 17.80
CA TYR A 354 7.75 -6.64 16.93
C TYR A 354 8.36 -6.46 15.55
N TRP A 355 8.93 -7.50 14.96
CA TRP A 355 9.57 -7.45 13.64
C TRP A 355 8.70 -8.12 12.58
N TYR A 356 8.57 -7.45 11.44
CA TYR A 356 7.71 -7.85 10.33
C TYR A 356 8.55 -8.55 9.27
N LEU A 357 8.20 -9.80 8.97
CA LEU A 357 8.89 -10.63 7.98
C LEU A 357 8.07 -10.57 6.69
N GLY A 358 8.46 -9.66 5.81
CA GLY A 358 7.76 -9.40 4.54
C GLY A 358 8.18 -10.33 3.41
N ASP A 359 7.31 -10.54 2.44
CA ASP A 359 7.61 -11.25 1.19
C ASP A 359 8.39 -10.39 0.18
N HIS A 360 8.47 -10.84 -1.08
CA HIS A 360 9.15 -10.10 -2.16
C HIS A 360 8.53 -8.73 -2.46
N LEU A 361 7.22 -8.55 -2.24
CA LEU A 361 6.52 -7.26 -2.36
C LEU A 361 6.59 -6.44 -1.06
N GLY A 362 7.14 -7.01 0.01
CA GLY A 362 7.17 -6.41 1.34
C GLY A 362 5.88 -6.63 2.15
N VAL A 363 4.97 -7.48 1.68
CA VAL A 363 3.75 -7.86 2.42
C VAL A 363 4.15 -8.67 3.64
N PRO A 364 3.79 -8.26 4.86
CA PRO A 364 4.19 -9.00 6.05
C PRO A 364 3.52 -10.38 6.11
N ARG A 365 4.32 -11.44 6.01
CA ARG A 365 3.84 -12.83 6.06
C ARG A 365 3.83 -13.40 7.47
N LYS A 366 4.74 -12.92 8.31
CA LYS A 366 4.85 -13.28 9.74
C LYS A 366 5.30 -12.09 10.57
N VAL A 367 4.95 -12.10 11.86
CA VAL A 367 5.46 -11.14 12.84
C VAL A 367 6.05 -11.91 14.02
N VAL A 368 7.23 -11.49 14.48
CA VAL A 368 7.93 -12.07 15.62
C VAL A 368 8.14 -11.05 16.73
N ASP A 369 8.13 -11.50 17.98
CA ASP A 369 8.40 -10.67 19.15
C ASP A 369 9.90 -10.54 19.49
N GLU A 370 10.22 -9.89 20.60
CA GLU A 370 11.58 -9.71 21.12
C GLU A 370 12.31 -11.01 21.46
N ALA A 371 11.57 -12.10 21.70
CA ALA A 371 12.13 -13.43 21.95
C ALA A 371 12.29 -14.26 20.66
N GLY A 372 11.88 -13.72 19.51
CA GLY A 372 11.86 -14.43 18.22
C GLY A 372 10.66 -15.38 18.07
N ALA A 373 9.67 -15.32 18.95
CA ALA A 373 8.46 -16.14 18.85
C ALA A 373 7.49 -15.55 17.84
N VAL A 374 6.85 -16.41 17.03
CA VAL A 374 5.82 -15.99 16.06
C VAL A 374 4.56 -15.56 16.81
N VAL A 375 4.18 -14.30 16.65
CA VAL A 375 3.00 -13.69 17.27
C VAL A 375 1.90 -13.32 16.28
N TRP A 376 2.21 -13.38 14.98
CA TRP A 376 1.23 -13.32 13.91
C TRP A 376 1.67 -14.16 12.71
N ASP A 377 0.74 -14.93 12.15
CA ASP A 377 0.91 -15.76 10.95
C ASP A 377 -0.46 -15.94 10.27
N GLY A 378 -0.45 -16.10 8.95
CA GLY A 378 -1.67 -16.31 8.20
C GLY A 378 -1.45 -17.04 6.88
N ILE A 379 -2.48 -17.73 6.42
CA ILE A 379 -2.58 -18.30 5.07
C ILE A 379 -3.18 -17.23 4.17
N TRP A 380 -2.45 -16.85 3.14
CA TRP A 380 -2.81 -15.76 2.23
C TRP A 380 -3.33 -16.30 0.91
N GLU A 381 -4.43 -15.72 0.46
CA GLU A 381 -4.90 -15.86 -0.91
C GLU A 381 -4.36 -14.72 -1.78
N PRO A 382 -4.29 -14.91 -3.11
CA PRO A 382 -3.57 -13.98 -3.99
C PRO A 382 -4.17 -12.57 -3.99
N PHE A 383 -5.49 -12.46 -3.85
CA PHE A 383 -6.22 -11.19 -3.83
C PHE A 383 -6.35 -10.58 -2.42
N GLY A 384 -5.58 -11.04 -1.44
CA GLY A 384 -5.44 -10.39 -0.13
C GLY A 384 -6.41 -10.86 0.96
N VAL A 385 -7.20 -11.91 0.71
CA VAL A 385 -7.90 -12.61 1.80
C VAL A 385 -6.86 -13.32 2.65
N VAL A 386 -6.97 -13.21 3.98
CA VAL A 386 -6.04 -13.82 4.93
C VAL A 386 -6.82 -14.62 5.95
N ASN A 387 -6.45 -15.89 6.12
CA ASN A 387 -6.88 -16.73 7.22
C ASN A 387 -5.77 -16.77 8.29
N GLU A 388 -5.94 -16.02 9.37
CA GLU A 388 -4.94 -15.91 10.43
C GLU A 388 -4.85 -17.21 11.24
N THR A 389 -3.66 -17.81 11.29
CA THR A 389 -3.36 -19.02 12.06
C THR A 389 -2.79 -18.68 13.44
N VAL A 390 -2.13 -17.53 13.56
CA VAL A 390 -1.66 -16.93 14.81
C VAL A 390 -2.01 -15.45 14.78
N SER A 391 -2.61 -14.93 15.87
CA SER A 391 -3.05 -13.53 15.95
C SER A 391 -3.03 -13.03 17.39
N SER A 392 -1.87 -13.11 18.05
CA SER A 392 -1.69 -12.59 19.41
C SER A 392 -1.34 -11.10 19.43
N VAL A 393 -0.83 -10.57 18.32
CA VAL A 393 -0.63 -9.14 18.09
C VAL A 393 -1.41 -8.69 16.84
N PRO A 394 -2.01 -7.48 16.82
CA PRO A 394 -2.66 -6.98 15.62
C PRO A 394 -1.66 -6.76 14.49
N GLN A 395 -2.00 -7.31 13.33
CA GLN A 395 -1.36 -6.99 12.06
C GLN A 395 -2.44 -6.63 11.01
N PRO A 396 -2.74 -5.32 10.85
CA PRO A 396 -3.73 -4.84 9.90
C PRO A 396 -3.21 -4.61 8.47
N PHE A 397 -1.90 -4.56 8.22
CA PHE A 397 -1.39 -4.35 6.87
C PHE A 397 -1.66 -5.58 6.00
N ARG A 398 -2.05 -5.35 4.75
CA ARG A 398 -2.45 -6.38 3.78
C ARG A 398 -1.54 -6.32 2.56
N LEU A 399 -2.10 -6.44 1.36
CA LEU A 399 -1.32 -6.20 0.14
C LEU A 399 -0.72 -4.78 0.15
N PRO A 400 0.30 -4.51 -0.65
CA PRO A 400 0.96 -3.21 -0.72
C PRO A 400 -0.01 -2.02 -0.75
N GLY A 401 0.16 -1.08 0.19
CA GLY A 401 -0.71 0.09 0.36
C GLY A 401 -1.97 -0.13 1.22
N GLN A 402 -2.35 -1.38 1.47
CA GLN A 402 -3.64 -1.72 2.07
C GLN A 402 -3.58 -1.88 3.59
N TYR A 403 -4.60 -1.33 4.26
CA TYR A 403 -4.82 -1.45 5.69
C TYR A 403 -6.22 -2.00 5.99
N GLU A 404 -6.29 -3.14 6.67
CA GLU A 404 -7.55 -3.79 7.02
C GLU A 404 -8.34 -2.98 8.05
N THR A 405 -9.61 -2.74 7.72
CA THR A 405 -10.57 -2.17 8.66
C THR A 405 -11.55 -3.25 9.10
N ARG A 406 -11.21 -3.92 10.21
CA ARG A 406 -12.08 -4.96 10.78
C ARG A 406 -13.42 -4.37 11.20
N HIS A 407 -14.48 -5.01 10.73
CA HIS A 407 -15.83 -4.50 10.84
C HIS A 407 -16.78 -5.65 11.20
N PRO A 408 -17.72 -5.46 12.15
CA PRO A 408 -18.53 -6.55 12.71
C PRO A 408 -19.54 -7.15 11.72
N PHE A 409 -19.85 -6.46 10.61
CA PHE A 409 -20.79 -6.95 9.59
C PHE A 409 -20.14 -7.86 8.54
N PHE A 410 -18.81 -7.89 8.48
CA PHE A 410 -18.11 -8.80 7.59
C PHE A 410 -17.59 -9.98 8.40
N ALA A 411 -17.67 -11.18 7.82
CA ALA A 411 -16.95 -12.32 8.36
C ALA A 411 -15.44 -12.04 8.35
N ALA A 412 -14.69 -12.72 9.20
CA ALA A 412 -13.24 -12.67 9.17
C ALA A 412 -12.72 -13.00 7.76
N GLY A 413 -11.84 -12.15 7.23
CA GLY A 413 -11.30 -12.27 5.86
C GLY A 413 -12.14 -11.59 4.75
N GLN A 414 -13.29 -11.00 5.07
CA GLN A 414 -14.15 -10.28 4.11
C GLN A 414 -14.21 -8.76 4.37
N HIS A 415 -13.28 -8.23 5.15
CA HIS A 415 -13.26 -6.82 5.52
C HIS A 415 -12.86 -5.91 4.36
N LEU A 416 -13.35 -4.66 4.39
CA LEU A 416 -12.88 -3.61 3.50
C LEU A 416 -11.47 -3.16 3.92
N TYR A 417 -10.60 -3.01 2.94
CA TYR A 417 -9.24 -2.52 3.12
C TYR A 417 -9.14 -1.09 2.59
N ASP A 418 -8.63 -0.19 3.42
CA ASP A 418 -8.29 1.17 3.01
C ASP A 418 -6.99 1.08 2.20
N ASN A 419 -7.02 1.50 0.94
CA ASN A 419 -5.84 1.64 0.09
C ASN A 419 -5.70 3.10 -0.33
N HIS A 420 -5.60 3.97 0.67
CA HIS A 420 -5.40 5.41 0.53
C HIS A 420 -6.53 6.10 -0.27
N HIS A 421 -6.44 6.16 -1.61
CA HIS A 421 -7.46 6.81 -2.44
C HIS A 421 -8.69 5.94 -2.72
N ARG A 422 -8.61 4.62 -2.51
CA ARG A 422 -9.72 3.69 -2.78
C ARG A 422 -9.88 2.66 -1.68
N TRP A 423 -11.09 2.13 -1.57
CA TRP A 423 -11.42 1.01 -0.70
C TRP A 423 -11.47 -0.28 -1.51
N TYR A 424 -10.71 -1.28 -1.06
CA TYR A 424 -10.55 -2.57 -1.69
C TYR A 424 -11.34 -3.65 -0.94
N LEU A 425 -12.01 -4.52 -1.70
CA LEU A 425 -12.72 -5.67 -1.15
C LEU A 425 -12.04 -6.96 -1.63
N PRO A 426 -11.20 -7.60 -0.79
CA PRO A 426 -10.40 -8.77 -1.17
C PRO A 426 -11.26 -9.96 -1.59
N ALA A 427 -12.43 -10.15 -0.94
CA ALA A 427 -13.37 -11.22 -1.25
C ALA A 427 -13.90 -11.17 -2.69
N LEU A 428 -13.89 -9.98 -3.33
CA LEU A 428 -14.29 -9.79 -4.72
C LEU A 428 -13.11 -9.48 -5.65
N GLY A 429 -11.89 -9.37 -5.11
CA GLY A 429 -10.68 -9.02 -5.85
C GLY A 429 -10.70 -7.64 -6.51
N ARG A 430 -11.44 -6.66 -5.95
CA ARG A 430 -11.65 -5.36 -6.62
C ARG A 430 -11.87 -4.19 -5.68
N TYR A 431 -11.66 -2.99 -6.20
CA TYR A 431 -12.02 -1.72 -5.57
C TYR A 431 -13.52 -1.45 -5.61
N THR A 432 -13.98 -0.64 -4.66
CA THR A 432 -15.37 -0.15 -4.56
C THR A 432 -15.60 1.12 -5.37
N GLN A 433 -14.54 1.90 -5.63
CA GLN A 433 -14.57 3.08 -6.51
C GLN A 433 -13.85 2.82 -7.84
N VAL A 434 -14.25 3.58 -8.86
CA VAL A 434 -13.53 3.66 -10.13
C VAL A 434 -12.15 4.26 -9.87
N ASP A 435 -11.13 3.77 -10.58
CA ASP A 435 -9.81 4.36 -10.53
C ASP A 435 -9.80 5.86 -10.98
N PRO A 436 -9.44 6.81 -10.10
CA PRO A 436 -9.44 8.24 -10.44
C PRO A 436 -8.36 8.62 -11.46
N ALA A 437 -7.24 7.89 -11.48
CA ALA A 437 -6.10 8.20 -12.34
C ALA A 437 -6.11 7.40 -13.66
N ARG A 438 -6.88 6.32 -13.71
CA ARG A 438 -7.04 5.50 -14.91
C ARG A 438 -8.06 6.12 -15.86
N CYS A 439 -7.55 6.98 -16.74
CA CYS A 439 -8.15 7.10 -18.07
C CYS A 439 -8.13 5.73 -18.74
N ALA A 440 -9.18 5.38 -19.52
CA ALA A 440 -9.46 4.05 -20.08
C ALA A 440 -8.40 3.49 -21.07
N SER A 441 -7.15 3.33 -20.65
CA SER A 441 -6.01 3.10 -21.54
C SER A 441 -5.15 1.91 -21.11
N ALA A 442 -5.76 0.73 -21.07
CA ALA A 442 -5.20 -0.52 -21.59
C ALA A 442 -6.36 -1.53 -21.73
N PRO A 443 -6.72 -2.00 -22.96
CA PRO A 443 -7.79 -2.98 -23.14
C PRO A 443 -7.57 -4.21 -22.25
N GLY A 444 -8.54 -4.55 -21.40
CA GLY A 444 -8.50 -5.75 -20.57
C GLY A 444 -8.01 -5.57 -19.13
N SER A 445 -7.81 -4.34 -18.67
CA SER A 445 -7.50 -4.03 -17.26
C SER A 445 -8.67 -3.26 -16.64
N GLY A 446 -9.44 -3.94 -15.78
CA GLY A 446 -10.70 -3.41 -15.27
C GLY A 446 -10.53 -2.10 -14.50
N THR A 447 -11.50 -1.19 -14.58
CA THR A 447 -11.45 0.13 -13.89
C THR A 447 -11.55 0.02 -12.37
N TYR A 448 -11.81 -1.17 -11.85
CA TYR A 448 -11.89 -1.50 -10.43
C TYR A 448 -10.84 -2.55 -10.02
N ALA A 449 -9.98 -3.02 -10.94
CA ALA A 449 -9.05 -4.09 -10.66
C ALA A 449 -7.90 -3.60 -9.76
N TYR A 450 -7.50 -4.41 -8.79
CA TYR A 450 -6.24 -4.22 -8.08
C TYR A 450 -5.10 -4.83 -8.90
N ALA A 451 -4.00 -4.08 -9.05
CA ALA A 451 -2.76 -4.60 -9.65
C ALA A 451 -2.94 -5.29 -11.04
N GLU A 452 -3.90 -4.84 -11.85
CA GLU A 452 -4.26 -5.45 -13.15
C GLU A 452 -4.60 -6.95 -13.09
N ASP A 453 -5.19 -7.41 -11.99
CA ASP A 453 -5.49 -8.82 -11.72
C ASP A 453 -4.24 -9.72 -11.63
N ASP A 454 -3.07 -9.13 -11.34
CA ASP A 454 -1.79 -9.79 -11.07
C ASP A 454 -1.20 -9.28 -9.74
N PRO A 455 -1.84 -9.59 -8.59
CA PRO A 455 -1.38 -9.13 -7.27
C PRO A 455 -0.11 -9.83 -6.81
N VAL A 456 0.35 -10.86 -7.53
CA VAL A 456 1.56 -11.62 -7.19
C VAL A 456 2.81 -10.87 -7.64
N ALA A 457 2.79 -10.21 -8.81
CA ALA A 457 3.94 -9.48 -9.33
C ALA A 457 3.81 -7.95 -9.27
N ARG A 458 2.60 -7.43 -9.01
CA ARG A 458 2.30 -6.00 -9.12
C ARG A 458 1.62 -5.44 -7.88
N VAL A 459 1.78 -4.14 -7.70
CA VAL A 459 1.36 -3.43 -6.48
C VAL A 459 0.65 -2.14 -6.83
N ASP A 460 -0.29 -1.70 -5.98
CA ASP A 460 -0.91 -0.38 -6.07
C ASP A 460 -0.83 0.27 -4.69
N TRP A 461 0.26 1.00 -4.44
CA TRP A 461 0.59 1.55 -3.12
C TRP A 461 -0.37 2.64 -2.63
N THR A 462 -1.05 3.31 -3.56
CA THR A 462 -1.87 4.49 -3.25
C THR A 462 -3.33 4.31 -3.66
N GLY A 463 -3.69 3.20 -4.30
CA GLY A 463 -5.01 3.04 -4.87
C GLY A 463 -5.25 3.94 -6.09
N GLN A 464 -4.22 4.28 -6.88
CA GLN A 464 -4.37 5.11 -8.09
C GLN A 464 -3.52 4.62 -9.27
N ALA A 465 -2.42 3.94 -8.99
CA ALA A 465 -1.48 3.58 -10.04
C ALA A 465 -0.89 2.21 -9.76
N VAL A 466 -0.91 1.36 -10.79
CA VAL A 466 -0.22 0.09 -10.73
C VAL A 466 1.27 0.34 -10.93
N HIS A 467 2.05 -0.12 -9.98
CA HIS A 467 3.50 -0.16 -10.02
C HIS A 467 3.95 -1.59 -10.24
N VAL A 468 4.93 -1.77 -11.11
CA VAL A 468 5.68 -3.02 -11.21
C VAL A 468 6.90 -2.85 -10.31
N ILE A 469 7.10 -3.77 -9.38
CA ILE A 469 8.38 -3.84 -8.67
C ILE A 469 9.38 -4.38 -9.68
N ASP A 470 10.51 -3.69 -9.85
CA ASP A 470 11.47 -3.95 -10.92
C ASP A 470 12.19 -5.30 -10.70
N ILE A 471 11.52 -6.41 -11.08
CA ILE A 471 12.10 -7.76 -11.13
C ILE A 471 13.06 -7.76 -12.33
N PRO A 472 14.39 -7.86 -12.09
CA PRO A 472 15.33 -7.73 -13.18
C PRO A 472 15.12 -8.86 -14.19
N GLY A 473 15.13 -8.51 -15.48
CA GLY A 473 15.14 -9.46 -16.60
C GLY A 473 13.87 -10.29 -16.84
N THR A 474 12.73 -9.93 -16.23
CA THR A 474 11.49 -9.96 -17.02
C THR A 474 11.67 -8.93 -18.14
N PRO A 475 11.63 -9.29 -19.43
CA PRO A 475 11.45 -8.23 -20.43
C PRO A 475 10.17 -7.53 -20.00
N ALA A 476 10.26 -6.24 -19.67
CA ALA A 476 9.08 -5.47 -19.37
C ALA A 476 8.10 -5.76 -20.52
N VAL A 477 7.00 -6.47 -20.23
CA VAL A 477 5.94 -6.69 -21.21
C VAL A 477 5.17 -5.37 -21.27
N CYS A 478 5.92 -4.34 -21.65
CA CYS A 478 5.45 -3.08 -22.12
C CYS A 478 4.67 -3.41 -23.38
N GLY A 479 3.34 -3.37 -23.29
CA GLY A 479 2.50 -3.44 -24.48
C GLY A 479 3.00 -2.44 -25.55
N PRO A 480 2.68 -2.64 -26.84
CA PRO A 480 3.25 -1.87 -27.94
C PRO A 480 3.20 -0.34 -27.78
N GLY A 481 2.24 0.18 -27.01
CA GLY A 481 2.13 1.61 -26.67
C GLY A 481 3.22 2.14 -25.72
N ILE A 482 3.74 1.32 -24.79
CA ILE A 482 4.78 1.72 -23.84
C ILE A 482 6.16 1.72 -24.50
N GLN A 483 6.45 0.80 -25.42
CA GLN A 483 7.69 0.86 -26.21
C GLN A 483 7.77 2.13 -27.07
N GLU A 484 6.62 2.60 -27.58
CA GLU A 484 6.54 3.88 -28.27
C GLU A 484 6.80 5.05 -27.31
N CYS A 485 6.34 4.98 -26.06
CA CYS A 485 6.60 6.00 -25.06
C CYS A 485 8.08 6.04 -24.63
N ILE A 486 8.71 4.89 -24.35
CA ILE A 486 10.14 4.80 -24.05
C ILE A 486 10.96 5.36 -25.22
N ARG A 487 10.60 5.04 -26.46
CA ARG A 487 11.29 5.56 -27.65
C ARG A 487 11.13 7.08 -27.78
N LYS A 488 9.96 7.63 -27.44
CA LYS A 488 9.70 9.08 -27.41
C LYS A 488 10.45 9.77 -26.27
N LEU A 489 10.52 9.18 -25.09
CA LEU A 489 11.28 9.71 -23.94
C LEU A 489 12.78 9.70 -24.21
N GLN A 490 13.31 8.62 -24.81
CA GLN A 490 14.71 8.55 -25.26
C GLN A 490 15.01 9.57 -26.37
N ALA A 491 14.04 9.84 -27.25
CA ALA A 491 14.16 10.89 -28.25
C ALA A 491 14.15 12.31 -27.63
N ILE A 492 13.34 12.55 -26.59
CA ILE A 492 13.31 13.82 -25.84
C ILE A 492 14.61 14.03 -25.06
N ALA A 493 15.17 13.00 -24.44
CA ALA A 493 16.47 13.06 -23.76
C ALA A 493 17.64 13.32 -24.73
N ALA A 494 17.47 12.98 -26.02
CA ALA A 494 18.46 13.20 -27.07
C ALA A 494 18.29 14.54 -27.81
N TYR A 495 17.31 15.38 -27.46
CA TYR A 495 17.13 16.68 -28.11
C TYR A 495 18.14 17.71 -27.59
N PRO A 496 19.09 18.20 -28.42
CA PRO A 496 19.80 19.42 -28.07
C PRO A 496 18.78 20.58 -28.03
N SER A 497 18.88 21.42 -27.01
CA SER A 497 17.98 22.56 -26.81
C SER A 497 17.83 23.39 -28.10
N PRO A 498 16.61 23.65 -28.59
CA PRO A 498 16.40 24.36 -29.84
C PRO A 498 16.91 25.81 -29.75
N PRO A 499 17.42 26.37 -30.85
CA PRO A 499 17.86 27.77 -30.88
C PRO A 499 16.69 28.70 -30.55
N PRO A 500 16.95 29.89 -29.96
CA PRO A 500 15.93 30.81 -29.46
C PRO A 500 14.84 31.19 -30.48
N SER A 501 15.14 31.08 -31.78
CA SER A 501 14.24 31.40 -32.90
C SER A 501 13.15 30.35 -33.19
N GLN A 502 13.13 29.20 -32.50
CA GLN A 502 12.14 28.13 -32.72
C GLN A 502 11.32 27.74 -31.48
N ARG A 503 11.39 28.50 -30.38
CA ARG A 503 10.53 28.25 -29.21
C ARG A 503 9.09 28.74 -29.54
N PRO A 504 8.03 27.93 -29.33
CA PRO A 504 6.65 28.41 -29.45
C PRO A 504 6.43 29.59 -28.51
N ASN A 505 5.62 30.56 -28.93
CA ASN A 505 5.22 31.73 -28.11
C ASN A 505 4.55 31.26 -26.81
N ALA A 506 5.35 31.01 -25.78
CA ALA A 506 4.88 30.88 -24.42
C ALA A 506 4.59 32.29 -23.89
N ASP A 507 3.43 32.44 -23.25
CA ASP A 507 3.05 33.63 -22.51
C ASP A 507 4.19 34.03 -21.54
N PRO A 508 4.84 35.21 -21.73
CA PRO A 508 5.97 35.65 -20.92
C PRO A 508 5.62 35.86 -19.44
N SER A 509 4.34 35.81 -19.05
CA SER A 509 3.90 35.96 -17.67
C SER A 509 4.04 34.70 -16.80
N ARG A 510 4.32 33.52 -17.38
CA ARG A 510 4.32 32.23 -16.65
C ARG A 510 5.68 31.56 -16.43
N CYS A 511 6.74 31.89 -17.18
CA CYS A 511 8.12 31.46 -16.88
C CYS A 511 9.10 32.47 -17.50
N PRO A 512 9.67 33.40 -16.72
CA PRO A 512 10.55 34.44 -17.27
C PRO A 512 11.95 33.95 -17.66
N ASP A 513 12.47 32.91 -17.00
CA ASP A 513 13.90 32.57 -17.07
C ASP A 513 14.17 31.07 -17.34
N ASP A 514 15.33 30.78 -17.96
CA ASP A 514 15.82 29.42 -18.30
C ASP A 514 15.95 28.47 -17.09
N ASP A 515 15.92 29.00 -15.86
CA ASP A 515 15.94 28.24 -14.60
C ASP A 515 14.60 27.50 -14.35
N CYS A 516 13.48 28.04 -14.85
CA CYS A 516 12.13 27.45 -14.75
C CYS A 516 12.04 26.12 -15.54
N TYR A 517 12.62 26.11 -16.74
CA TYR A 517 12.60 24.97 -17.65
C TYR A 517 13.55 23.84 -17.18
N ARG A 518 14.69 24.21 -16.61
CA ARG A 518 15.67 23.26 -16.05
C ARG A 518 15.13 22.58 -14.80
N LYS A 519 14.49 23.33 -13.90
CA LYS A 519 13.85 22.79 -12.68
C LYS A 519 12.67 21.85 -12.97
N GLY A 520 11.91 22.09 -14.05
CA GLY A 520 10.86 21.18 -14.50
C GLY A 520 11.40 19.83 -15.00
N ILE A 521 12.59 19.83 -15.64
CA ILE A 521 13.28 18.61 -16.08
C ILE A 521 13.97 17.90 -14.92
N GLU A 522 14.51 18.63 -13.94
CA GLU A 522 15.09 18.06 -12.71
C GLU A 522 14.01 17.38 -11.85
N TRP A 523 12.81 17.95 -11.74
CA TRP A 523 11.67 17.32 -11.06
C TRP A 523 11.25 15.98 -11.71
N LEU A 524 11.21 15.92 -13.05
CA LEU A 524 10.95 14.69 -13.79
C LEU A 524 12.04 13.64 -13.57
N ARG A 525 13.30 14.06 -13.42
CA ARG A 525 14.43 13.15 -13.15
C ARG A 525 14.34 12.56 -11.74
N ASP A 526 13.98 13.36 -10.74
CA ASP A 526 13.94 12.90 -9.35
C ASP A 526 12.70 12.04 -9.05
N ALA A 527 11.60 12.22 -9.79
CA ALA A 527 10.42 11.33 -9.72
C ALA A 527 10.63 9.94 -10.36
N LEU A 528 11.69 9.76 -11.16
CA LEU A 528 11.98 8.54 -11.92
C LEU A 528 13.13 7.69 -11.32
N TRP A 529 13.74 8.13 -10.23
CA TRP A 529 14.94 7.49 -9.66
C TRP A 529 14.72 6.88 -8.26
N SER A 530 13.53 6.33 -8.00
CA SER A 530 13.43 5.25 -7.02
C SER A 530 14.02 3.98 -7.65
N PRO A 531 15.10 3.39 -7.10
CA PRO A 531 15.81 2.28 -7.72
C PRO A 531 14.98 0.98 -7.89
N ASP A 532 13.77 0.93 -7.34
CA ASP A 532 12.89 -0.24 -7.35
C ASP A 532 11.47 0.02 -7.88
N VAL A 533 11.15 1.24 -8.35
CA VAL A 533 9.78 1.60 -8.76
C VAL A 533 9.78 2.36 -10.08
N VAL A 534 9.26 1.73 -11.14
CA VAL A 534 8.92 2.41 -12.39
C VAL A 534 7.39 2.65 -12.41
N PRO A 535 6.92 3.91 -12.33
CA PRO A 535 5.52 4.21 -12.57
C PRO A 535 5.15 3.89 -14.02
N LEU A 536 4.07 3.13 -14.25
CA LEU A 536 3.54 2.87 -15.60
C LEU A 536 2.80 4.08 -16.22
N ALA A 537 2.81 5.24 -15.56
CA ALA A 537 2.15 6.44 -16.03
C ALA A 537 3.00 7.14 -17.10
N CYS A 538 2.70 6.87 -18.37
CA CYS A 538 3.28 7.55 -19.51
C CYS A 538 2.16 8.15 -20.36
N TRP A 539 1.94 9.46 -20.22
CA TRP A 539 0.99 10.25 -21.02
C TRP A 539 1.64 10.82 -22.30
N PRO A 540 0.83 11.12 -23.36
CA PRO A 540 1.30 11.52 -24.68
C PRO A 540 1.89 12.93 -24.78
#